data_AF-A0A952XZ36-F1
#
_entry.id   AF-A0A952XZ36-F1
#
_cell.length_a   1.000
_cell.length_b   1.000
_cell.length_c   1.000
_cell.angle_alpha   90.00
_cell.angle_beta   90.00
_cell.angle_gamma   90.00
#
_symmetry.space_group_name_H-M   'P 1'
#
loop_
_entity.id
_entity.type
_entity.pdbx_description
1 polymer ?
#
loop_
_entity_poly.entity_id
_entity_poly.type
_entity_poly.pdbx_seq_one_letter_code
_entity_poly.pdbx_strand_id
1 'polypeptide(L)'
;AVLEIGALRTDGFHSDGRRKFVDALSALLEMQEGGLRLQAPAASYSAEELVRVSCISLDVLAWSHSCHVSDYACGYCRGCRKHYETMQAIGVGPY
;
A
#
# COMPACT_ATOMS: atom_id res chain seq x y z
N ALA A 1 0.78 -5.96 -21.39
CA ALA A 1 1.08 -6.52 -20.05
C ALA A 1 0.57 -5.56 -18.97
N VAL A 2 0.34 -6.01 -17.73
CA VAL A 2 -0.10 -5.13 -16.62
C VAL A 2 0.96 -5.15 -15.51
N LEU A 3 1.41 -3.96 -15.10
CA LEU A 3 2.25 -3.73 -13.94
C LEU A 3 1.37 -3.17 -12.81
N GLU A 4 1.38 -3.82 -11.66
CA GLU A 4 0.65 -3.35 -10.48
C GLU A 4 1.60 -2.74 -9.45
N ILE A 5 1.19 -1.62 -8.85
CA ILE A 5 1.91 -0.96 -7.76
C ILE A 5 1.07 -0.90 -6.50
N GLY A 6 1.73 -1.06 -5.35
CA GLY A 6 1.13 -1.03 -4.01
C GLY A 6 0.86 0.38 -3.48
N ALA A 7 0.18 1.22 -4.25
CA ALA A 7 -0.25 2.53 -3.78
C ALA A 7 -1.60 2.44 -3.07
N LEU A 8 -1.74 3.14 -1.94
CA LEU A 8 -2.96 3.28 -1.16
C LEU A 8 -3.49 4.70 -1.24
N ARG A 9 -4.74 4.89 -0.81
CA ARG A 9 -5.28 6.23 -0.54
C ARG A 9 -4.41 6.87 0.54
N THR A 10 -3.70 7.93 0.18
CA THR A 10 -2.95 8.75 1.11
C THR A 10 -3.71 10.05 1.39
N ASP A 11 -3.37 10.75 2.47
CA ASP A 11 -3.94 12.06 2.81
C ASP A 11 -3.52 13.19 1.84
N GLY A 12 -3.22 12.85 0.58
CA GLY A 12 -2.78 13.78 -0.45
C GLY A 12 -1.31 14.18 -0.36
N PHE A 13 -0.52 13.58 0.53
CA PHE A 13 0.88 13.97 0.76
C PHE A 13 1.78 13.73 -0.46
N HIS A 14 1.55 12.64 -1.21
CA HIS A 14 2.35 12.32 -2.39
C HIS A 14 1.51 12.40 -3.67
N SER A 15 2.03 13.08 -4.68
CA SER A 15 1.38 13.24 -5.99
C SER A 15 1.46 11.97 -6.84
N ASP A 16 2.51 11.18 -6.65
CA ASP A 16 2.81 9.93 -7.37
C ASP A 16 1.90 8.74 -7.00
N GLY A 17 1.17 8.83 -5.89
CA GLY A 17 0.15 7.85 -5.50
C GLY A 17 -1.26 8.16 -6.01
N ARG A 18 -1.47 9.31 -6.68
CA ARG A 18 -2.82 9.77 -7.07
C ARG A 18 -3.25 9.14 -8.39
N ARG A 19 -4.56 8.89 -8.54
CA ARG A 19 -5.17 8.35 -9.78
C ARG A 19 -4.68 9.06 -11.04
N LYS A 20 -4.68 10.40 -11.05
CA LYS A 20 -4.20 11.21 -12.19
C LYS A 20 -2.75 10.89 -12.59
N PHE A 21 -1.86 10.66 -11.62
CA PHE A 21 -0.47 10.31 -11.91
C PHE A 21 -0.39 8.91 -12.50
N VAL A 22 -1.08 7.93 -11.89
CA VAL A 22 -1.11 6.53 -12.35
C VAL A 22 -1.66 6.44 -13.78
N ASP A 23 -2.74 7.16 -14.08
CA ASP A 23 -3.36 7.15 -15.41
C ASP A 23 -2.43 7.77 -16.46
N ALA A 24 -1.79 8.90 -16.14
CA ALA A 24 -0.83 9.55 -17.03
C ALA A 24 0.40 8.66 -17.30
N LEU A 25 0.94 8.02 -16.26
CA LEU A 25 2.06 7.11 -16.39
C LEU A 25 1.68 5.83 -17.14
N SER A 26 0.48 5.30 -16.94
CA SER A 26 -0.03 4.17 -17.72
C SER A 26 -0.13 4.52 -19.20
N ALA A 27 -0.63 5.71 -19.55
CA ALA A 27 -0.72 6.15 -20.94
C ALA A 27 0.68 6.28 -21.58
N LEU A 28 1.66 6.82 -20.85
CA LEU A 28 3.05 6.89 -21.31
C LEU A 28 3.63 5.49 -21.57
N LEU A 29 3.50 4.56 -20.61
CA LEU A 29 3.99 3.20 -20.75
C LEU A 29 3.29 2.42 -21.85
N GLU A 30 2.00 2.67 -22.08
CA GLU A 30 1.25 2.03 -23.16
C GLU A 30 1.79 2.42 -24.53
N MET A 31 2.18 3.70 -24.70
CA MET A 31 2.81 4.21 -25.92
C MET A 31 4.28 3.75 -26.06
N GLN A 32 5.05 3.82 -24.98
CA GLN A 32 6.50 3.59 -25.01
C GLN A 32 6.86 2.10 -25.09
N GLU A 33 6.17 1.26 -24.32
CA GLU A 33 6.55 -0.14 -24.07
C GLU A 33 5.65 -1.16 -24.79
N GLY A 34 4.94 -0.73 -25.84
CA GLY A 34 4.14 -1.61 -26.67
C GLY A 34 2.93 -2.24 -25.94
N GLY A 35 2.18 -1.44 -25.19
CA GLY A 35 0.96 -1.91 -24.50
C GLY A 35 1.15 -2.32 -23.04
N LEU A 36 2.19 -1.82 -22.36
CA LEU A 36 2.32 -1.97 -20.90
C LEU A 36 1.36 -1.00 -20.19
N ARG A 37 0.53 -1.51 -19.29
CA ARG A 37 -0.39 -0.69 -18.48
C ARG A 37 0.04 -0.69 -17.03
N LEU A 38 -0.09 0.46 -16.38
CA LEU A 38 0.16 0.61 -14.96
C LEU A 38 -1.17 0.65 -14.20
N GLN A 39 -1.26 -0.09 -13.10
CA GLN A 39 -2.42 -0.08 -12.23
C GLN A 39 -2.00 0.06 -10.76
N ALA A 40 -2.84 0.75 -10.00
CA ALA A 40 -2.77 0.79 -8.55
C ALA A 40 -4.13 0.33 -8.00
N PRO A 41 -4.35 -0.99 -7.91
CA PRO A 41 -5.66 -1.55 -7.57
C PRO A 41 -6.17 -1.08 -6.21
N ALA A 42 -5.25 -0.85 -5.27
CA ALA A 42 -5.57 -0.43 -3.91
C ALA A 42 -5.57 1.09 -3.67
N ALA A 43 -5.39 1.91 -4.72
CA ALA A 43 -5.23 3.37 -4.56
C ALA A 43 -6.47 4.09 -3.98
N SER A 44 -7.64 3.45 -4.04
CA SER A 44 -8.87 3.97 -3.44
C SER A 44 -9.06 3.56 -1.98
N TYR A 45 -8.29 2.62 -1.46
CA TYR A 45 -8.45 2.07 -0.11
C TYR A 45 -7.46 2.70 0.87
N SER A 46 -7.89 2.94 2.11
CA SER A 46 -6.98 3.01 3.24
C SER A 46 -6.38 1.62 3.54
N ALA A 47 -5.41 1.55 4.45
CA ALA A 47 -4.74 0.28 4.76
C ALA A 47 -5.70 -0.71 5.42
N GLU A 48 -6.51 -0.25 6.37
CA GLU A 48 -7.53 -1.05 7.05
C GLU A 48 -8.68 -1.45 6.13
N GLU A 49 -9.07 -0.60 5.16
CA GLU A 49 -10.02 -0.97 4.12
C GLU A 49 -9.45 -2.10 3.25
N LEU A 50 -8.19 -1.98 2.81
CA LEU A 50 -7.54 -3.02 1.99
C LEU A 50 -7.48 -4.38 2.71
N VAL A 51 -7.12 -4.38 4.00
CA VAL A 51 -7.09 -5.61 4.80
C VAL A 51 -8.48 -6.25 4.84
N ARG A 52 -9.54 -5.46 5.08
CA ARG A 52 -10.92 -5.98 5.15
C ARG A 52 -11.41 -6.52 3.80
N VAL A 53 -11.17 -5.83 2.69
CA VAL A 53 -11.66 -6.26 1.36
C VAL A 53 -10.85 -7.41 0.76
N SER A 54 -9.57 -7.54 1.14
CA SER A 54 -8.71 -8.64 0.67
C SER A 54 -9.00 -9.97 1.34
N CYS A 55 -9.71 -9.96 2.47
CA CYS A 55 -9.95 -11.15 3.30
C CYS A 55 -8.65 -11.91 3.64
N ILE A 56 -7.52 -11.21 3.71
CA ILE A 56 -6.23 -11.80 4.03
C ILE A 56 -6.28 -12.37 5.45
N SER A 57 -5.75 -13.58 5.64
CA SER A 57 -5.63 -14.15 6.98
C SER A 57 -4.63 -13.36 7.83
N LEU A 58 -4.87 -13.27 9.14
CA LEU A 58 -3.94 -12.63 10.07
C LEU A 58 -2.57 -13.31 10.06
N ASP A 59 -2.54 -14.63 9.89
CA ASP A 59 -1.29 -15.40 9.85
C ASP A 59 -0.40 -14.99 8.68
N VAL A 60 -0.97 -14.57 7.53
CA VAL A 60 -0.22 -14.04 6.39
C VAL A 60 0.10 -12.55 6.57
N LEU A 61 -0.87 -11.75 7.05
CA LEU A 61 -0.68 -10.31 7.27
C LEU A 61 0.46 -10.01 8.25
N ALA A 62 0.62 -10.86 9.27
CA ALA A 62 1.66 -10.74 10.30
C ALA A 62 3.10 -10.91 9.77
N TRP A 63 3.29 -11.44 8.55
CA TRP A 63 4.61 -11.50 7.91
C TRP A 63 5.06 -10.18 7.27
N SER A 64 4.18 -9.17 7.23
CA SER A 64 4.54 -7.87 6.65
C SER A 64 5.59 -7.16 7.50
N HIS A 65 6.54 -6.51 6.83
CA HIS A 65 7.58 -5.72 7.47
C HIS A 65 7.42 -4.25 7.10
N SER A 66 7.20 -3.41 8.10
CA SER A 66 7.01 -1.96 7.93
C SER A 66 8.11 -1.12 8.59
N CYS A 67 9.10 -1.73 9.25
CA CYS A 67 10.15 -0.96 9.91
C CYS A 67 11.01 -0.23 8.86
N HIS A 68 11.44 0.98 9.17
CA HIS A 68 12.27 1.79 8.28
C HIS A 68 13.74 1.85 8.75
N VAL A 69 14.04 1.29 9.92
CA VAL A 69 15.31 1.55 10.64
C VAL A 69 15.99 0.28 11.15
N SER A 70 15.36 -0.88 11.04
CA SER A 70 15.91 -2.16 11.52
C SER A 70 15.23 -3.32 10.78
N ASP A 71 15.93 -4.44 10.70
CA ASP A 71 15.41 -5.70 10.15
C ASP A 71 14.26 -6.28 10.99
N TYR A 72 14.13 -5.83 12.25
CA TYR A 72 13.02 -6.16 13.14
C TYR A 72 12.16 -4.93 13.44
N ALA A 73 10.91 -5.15 13.86
CA ALA A 73 10.03 -4.06 14.26
C ALA A 73 10.61 -3.31 15.46
N CYS A 74 11.03 -2.05 15.25
CA CYS A 74 11.66 -1.25 16.31
C CYS A 74 10.65 -0.63 17.29
N GLY A 75 9.36 -0.62 16.95
CA GLY A 75 8.27 -0.12 17.80
C GLY A 75 8.11 1.41 17.83
N TYR A 76 9.07 2.21 17.35
CA TYR A 76 9.02 3.68 17.45
C TYR A 76 9.10 4.43 16.13
N CYS A 77 9.52 3.81 15.02
CA CYS A 77 9.59 4.53 13.73
C CYS A 77 8.20 4.77 13.13
N ARG A 78 8.10 5.71 12.19
CA ARG A 78 6.83 6.03 11.49
C ARG A 78 6.20 4.79 10.84
N GLY A 79 7.00 3.90 10.27
CA GLY A 79 6.52 2.67 9.65
C GLY A 79 5.90 1.70 10.66
N CYS A 80 6.59 1.41 11.76
CA CYS A 80 6.05 0.61 12.88
C CYS A 80 4.78 1.23 13.45
N ARG A 81 4.74 2.55 13.64
CA ARG A 81 3.55 3.25 14.17
C ARG A 81 2.34 3.13 13.24
N LYS A 82 2.52 3.37 11.94
CA LYS A 82 1.45 3.24 10.94
C LYS A 82 0.92 1.80 10.86
N HIS A 83 1.83 0.81 10.94
CA HIS A 83 1.45 -0.59 10.99
C HIS A 83 0.61 -0.91 12.23
N TYR A 84 1.06 -0.48 13.41
CA TYR A 84 0.29 -0.62 14.65
C TYR A 84 -1.10 0.02 14.56
N GLU A 85 -1.20 1.25 14.05
CA GLU A 85 -2.48 1.96 13.85
C GLU A 85 -3.41 1.18 12.91
N THR A 86 -2.87 0.56 11.86
CA THR A 86 -3.63 -0.29 10.92
C THR A 86 -4.12 -1.56 11.61
N MET A 87 -3.25 -2.26 12.35
CA MET A 87 -3.59 -3.49 13.09
C MET A 87 -4.66 -3.21 14.16
N GLN A 88 -4.54 -2.09 14.87
CA GLN A 88 -5.55 -1.62 15.82
C GLN A 88 -6.89 -1.36 15.13
N ALA A 89 -6.90 -0.69 13.96
CA ALA A 89 -8.11 -0.38 13.21
C ALA A 89 -8.87 -1.62 12.68
N ILE A 90 -8.19 -2.76 12.56
CA ILE A 90 -8.80 -4.05 12.20
C ILE A 90 -9.08 -4.95 13.41
N GLY A 91 -8.90 -4.43 14.64
CA GLY A 91 -9.24 -5.14 15.88
C GLY A 91 -8.14 -6.05 16.44
N VAL A 92 -6.91 -5.94 15.95
CA VAL A 92 -5.75 -6.63 16.54
C VAL A 92 -5.18 -5.74 17.65
N GLY A 93 -5.10 -6.29 18.87
CA GLY A 93 -4.59 -5.58 20.04
C GLY A 93 -3.09 -5.25 19.95
N PRO A 94 -2.56 -4.47 20.91
CA PRO A 94 -1.14 -4.20 20.99
C PRO A 94 -0.33 -5.50 21.15
N TYR A 95 0.77 -5.58 20.41
CA TYR A 95 1.77 -6.65 20.46
C TYR A 95 3.17 -6.04 20.44
#